data_AF-A0A537HB83-F1
#
_entry.id   AF-A0A537HB83-F1
#
_cell.length_a   1.000
_cell.length_b   1.000
_cell.length_c   1.000
_cell.angle_alpha   90.00
_cell.angle_beta   90.00
_cell.angle_gamma   90.00
#
_symmetry.space_group_name_H-M   'P 1'
#
loop_
_entity.id
_entity.type
_entity.pdbx_description
1 polymer ?
#
loop_
_entity_poly.entity_id
_entity_poly.type
_entity_poly.pdbx_seq_one_letter_code
_entity_poly.pdbx_strand_id
1 'polypeptide(L)' 'PLEEGLQFERRNFYLLFSTEDMREGMKAFTEKRPPQFKGR' A
#
# COMPACT_ATOMS: atom_id res chain seq x y z
N PRO A 1 -15.80 0.75 19.68
CA PRO A 1 -15.10 2.05 19.50
C PRO A 1 -14.54 2.17 18.07
N LEU A 2 -15.04 3.12 17.28
CA LEU A 2 -14.62 3.34 15.89
C LEU A 2 -13.15 3.75 15.77
N GLU A 3 -12.66 4.52 16.74
CA GLU A 3 -11.31 5.07 16.73
C GLU A 3 -10.22 3.99 16.86
N GLU A 4 -10.43 2.96 17.68
CA GLU A 4 -9.51 1.83 17.78
C GLU A 4 -9.40 1.06 16.46
N GLY A 5 -10.50 0.89 15.74
CA GLY A 5 -10.52 0.27 14.42
C GLY A 5 -9.71 1.07 13.41
N LEU A 6 -9.89 2.39 13.37
CA LEU A 6 -9.12 3.28 12.50
C LEU A 6 -7.62 3.28 12.83
N GLN A 7 -7.26 3.24 14.12
CA GLN A 7 -5.86 3.13 14.55
C GLN A 7 -5.23 1.80 14.12
N PHE A 8 -5.99 0.71 14.22
CA PHE A 8 -5.55 -0.61 13.80
C PHE A 8 -5.34 -0.69 12.29
N GLU A 9 -6.30 -0.24 11.48
CA GLU A 9 -6.17 -0.19 10.02
C GLU A 9 -4.98 0.65 9.58
N ARG A 10 -4.80 1.84 10.18
CA ARG A 10 -3.67 2.72 9.87
C ARG A 10 -2.32 2.05 10.12
N ARG A 11 -2.17 1.31 11.22
CA ARG A 11 -0.93 0.56 11.53
C ARG A 11 -0.66 -0.53 10.50
N ASN A 12 -1.68 -1.29 10.12
CA ASN A 12 -1.54 -2.32 9.08
C ASN A 12 -1.22 -1.72 7.72
N PHE A 13 -1.81 -0.57 7.39
CA PHE A 13 -1.54 0.13 6.14
C PHE A 13 -0.08 0.59 6.04
N TYR A 14 0.54 1.02 7.16
CA TYR A 14 1.96 1.38 7.18
C TYR A 14 2.90 0.24 6.82
N LEU A 15 2.55 -1.02 7.13
CA LEU A 15 3.37 -2.19 6.76
C LEU A 15 3.49 -2.38 5.25
N LEU A 16 2.49 -1.91 4.49
CA LEU A 16 2.52 -1.99 3.03
C LEU A 16 3.52 -0.99 2.42
N PHE A 17 3.86 0.10 3.11
CA PHE A 17 4.79 1.11 2.56
C PHE A 17 6.24 0.62 2.44
N SER A 18 6.60 -0.51 3.05
CA SER A 18 7.93 -1.10 2.86
C SER A 18 8.00 -2.10 1.69
N THR A 19 6.88 -2.48 1.09
CA THR A 19 6.85 -3.52 0.04
C THR A 19 7.33 -2.98 -1.30
N GLU A 20 7.85 -3.87 -2.15
CA GLU A 20 8.20 -3.54 -3.52
C GLU A 20 6.93 -3.19 -4.32
N ASP A 21 5.84 -3.90 -4.02
CA ASP A 21 4.53 -3.70 -4.67
C ASP A 21 3.94 -2.32 -4.39
N MET A 22 4.16 -1.72 -3.21
CA MET A 22 3.72 -0.34 -2.96
C MET A 22 4.46 0.63 -3.88
N ARG A 23 5.78 0.48 -4.02
CA ARG A 23 6.60 1.33 -4.89
C ARG A 23 6.19 1.17 -6.35
N GLU A 24 5.96 -0.06 -6.79
CA GLU A 24 5.50 -0.37 -8.14
C GLU A 24 4.10 0.21 -8.41
N GLY A 25 3.16 0.07 -7.47
CA GLY A 25 1.82 0.65 -7.60
C GLY A 25 1.86 2.17 -7.77
N MET A 26 2.65 2.86 -6.95
CA MET A 26 2.83 4.32 -7.05
C MET A 26 3.48 4.71 -8.38
N LYS A 27 4.52 3.98 -8.81
CA LYS A 27 5.21 4.23 -10.08
C LYS A 27 4.29 4.01 -11.28
N ALA A 28 3.58 2.88 -11.31
CA ALA A 28 2.65 2.53 -12.38
C ALA A 28 1.51 3.54 -12.50
N PHE A 29 1.03 4.08 -11.37
CA PHE A 29 0.05 5.16 -11.35
C PHE A 29 0.57 6.43 -12.02
N THR A 30 1.77 6.89 -11.65
CA THR A 30 2.41 8.06 -12.27
C THR A 30 2.66 7.85 -13.77
N GLU A 31 3.09 6.63 -14.16
CA GLU A 31 3.38 6.25 -15.54
C GLU A 31 2.13 5.90 -16.37
N LYS A 32 0.93 5.91 -15.78
CA LYS A 32 -0.35 5.55 -16.41
C LYS A 32 -0.33 4.18 -17.10
N ARG A 33 0.29 3.19 -16.47
CA ARG A 33 0.36 1.81 -16.94
C ARG A 33 -0.21 0.86 -15.88
N PRO A 34 -0.59 -0.37 -16.25
CA PRO A 34 -0.96 -1.38 -15.25
C PRO A 34 0.26 -1.72 -14.36
N PRO A 35 0.06 -1.82 -13.03
CA PRO A 35 1.09 -2.26 -12.10
C PRO A 35 1.36 -3.77 -12.22
N GLN A 36 2.59 -4.19 -11.94
CA GLN A 36 2.98 -5.59 -11.89
C GLN A 36 3.33 -6.03 -10.46
N PHE A 37 2.33 -6.50 -9.73
CA PHE A 37 2.50 -6.97 -8.36
C PHE A 37 3.15 -8.36 -8.30
N LYS A 38 4.08 -8.55 -7.37
CA LYS A 38 4.85 -9.79 -7.17
C LYS A 38 4.68 -10.40 -5.78
N GLY A 39 3.92 -9.75 -4.90
CA GLY A 39 3.69 -10.19 -3.52
C GLY A 39 4.92 -10.03 -2.63
N ARG A 40 5.72 -8.98 -2.86
CA ARG A 40 6.98 -8.71 -2.14
C ARG A 40 7.03 -7.27 -1.65
#